data_AF-A0A1Q5IS55-F1
#
_entry.id   AF-A0A1Q5IS55-F1
#
_cell.length_a   1.000
_cell.length_b   1.000
_cell.length_c   1.000
_cell.angle_alpha   90.00
_cell.angle_beta   90.00
_cell.angle_gamma   90.00
#
_symmetry.space_group_name_H-M   'P 1'
#
loop_
_entity.id
_entity.type
_entity.pdbx_description
1 polymer ?
#
loop_
_entity_poly.entity_id
_entity_poly.type
_entity_poly.pdbx_seq_one_letter_code
_entity_poly.pdbx_strand_id
1 'polypeptide(L)' 'MATLYVRDLSEEALTELKIRAARNRQSLQAYARTLLEQEAATPSLEDVLARVEERATARLETGDVLDEIDRGRRRE' A
#
# COMPACT_ATOMS: atom_id res chain seq x y z
N MET A 1 -19.59 1.57 -1.77
CA MET A 1 -19.74 0.12 -1.49
C MET A 1 -19.49 -0.61 -2.80
N ALA A 2 -18.55 -1.55 -2.84
CA ALA A 2 -18.21 -2.33 -4.02
C ALA A 2 -18.47 -3.81 -3.77
N THR A 3 -18.82 -4.57 -4.80
CA THR A 3 -19.06 -6.01 -4.73
C THR A 3 -18.09 -6.72 -5.66
N LEU A 4 -17.44 -7.77 -5.16
CA LEU A 4 -16.51 -8.61 -5.92
C LEU A 4 -17.08 -10.03 -6.01
N TYR A 5 -17.11 -10.59 -7.22
CA TYR A 5 -17.45 -11.99 -7.45
C TYR A 5 -16.21 -12.73 -7.94
N VAL A 6 -15.79 -13.75 -7.18
CA VAL A 6 -14.62 -14.56 -7.50
C VAL A 6 -15.11 -15.85 -8.18
N ARG A 7 -14.71 -16.04 -9.44
CA ARG A 7 -15.04 -17.24 -10.21
C ARG A 7 -13.95 -18.30 -10.06
N ASP A 8 -14.36 -19.56 -10.25
CA ASP A 8 -13.46 -20.71 -10.35
C ASP A 8 -12.50 -20.86 -9.16
N LEU A 9 -12.96 -20.50 -7.97
CA LEU A 9 -12.19 -20.70 -6.73
C LEU A 9 -12.09 -22.19 -6.44
N SER A 10 -10.89 -22.69 -6.16
CA SER A 10 -10.72 -24.11 -5.83
C SER A 10 -11.48 -24.45 -4.55
N GLU A 11 -12.07 -25.65 -4.52
CA GLU A 11 -12.82 -26.16 -3.36
C GLU A 11 -11.93 -26.24 -2.11
N GLU A 12 -10.64 -26.55 -2.29
CA GLU A 12 -9.65 -26.57 -1.22
C GLU A 12 -9.45 -25.17 -0.61
N ALA A 13 -9.27 -24.13 -1.46
CA ALA A 13 -9.13 -22.77 -0.99
C ALA A 13 -10.41 -22.28 -0.30
N LEU A 14 -11.58 -22.58 -0.86
CA LEU A 14 -12.86 -22.25 -0.26
C LEU A 14 -13.01 -22.88 1.14
N THR A 15 -12.63 -24.15 1.28
CA THR A 15 -12.70 -24.89 2.54
C THR A 15 -11.77 -24.28 3.59
N GLU A 16 -10.52 -24.03 3.23
CA GLU A 16 -9.55 -23.43 4.14
C GLU A 16 -9.97 -22.03 4.59
N LEU A 17 -10.49 -21.20 3.67
CA LEU A 17 -11.00 -19.87 4.00
C LEU A 17 -12.21 -19.94 4.94
N LYS A 18 -13.12 -20.90 4.77
CA LYS A 18 -14.24 -21.12 5.70
C LYS A 18 -13.76 -21.48 7.10
N ILE A 19 -12.77 -22.38 7.19
CA ILE A 19 -12.17 -22.78 8.47
C ILE A 19 -11.56 -21.57 9.18
N ARG A 20 -10.77 -20.76 8.45
CA ARG A 20 -10.15 -19.54 9.01
C ARG A 20 -11.18 -18.50 9.42
N ALA A 21 -12.22 -18.29 8.62
CA ALA A 21 -13.31 -17.38 8.96
C ALA A 21 -14.02 -17.81 10.26
N ALA A 22 -14.33 -19.10 10.40
CA ALA A 22 -14.94 -19.65 11.60
C ALA A 22 -14.05 -19.47 12.86
N ARG A 23 -12.73 -19.73 12.72
CA ARG A 23 -11.75 -19.49 13.81
C ARG A 23 -11.72 -18.03 14.27
N ASN A 24 -11.90 -17.09 13.35
CA ASN A 24 -11.95 -15.65 13.65
C ASN A 24 -13.36 -15.15 14.02
N ARG A 25 -14.36 -16.04 14.14
CA ARG A 25 -15.78 -15.70 14.39
C ARG A 25 -16.35 -14.70 13.36
N GLN A 26 -15.91 -14.83 12.12
CA GLN A 26 -16.34 -13.98 11.01
C GLN A 26 -17.13 -14.82 10.00
N SER A 27 -18.04 -14.17 9.27
CA SER A 27 -18.56 -14.76 8.04
C SER A 27 -17.44 -14.84 7.00
N LEU A 28 -17.55 -15.77 6.03
CA LEU A 28 -16.58 -15.89 4.95
C LEU A 28 -16.39 -14.57 4.18
N GLN A 29 -17.49 -13.85 3.92
CA GLN A 29 -17.46 -12.55 3.25
C GLN A 29 -16.70 -11.49 4.05
N ALA A 30 -16.92 -11.42 5.37
CA ALA A 30 -16.22 -10.48 6.23
C ALA A 30 -14.72 -10.79 6.33
N TYR A 31 -14.37 -12.08 6.43
CA TYR A 31 -12.98 -12.53 6.44
C TYR A 31 -12.26 -12.22 5.12
N ALA A 32 -12.89 -12.55 3.98
CA ALA A 32 -12.34 -12.25 2.66
C ALA A 32 -12.17 -10.74 2.43
N ARG A 33 -13.14 -9.93 2.84
CA ARG A 33 -13.02 -8.46 2.80
C ARG A 33 -11.81 -7.98 3.61
N THR A 34 -11.63 -8.50 4.81
CA THR A 34 -10.51 -8.12 5.68
C THR A 34 -9.17 -8.43 5.00
N LEU A 35 -9.02 -9.62 4.40
CA LEU A 35 -7.81 -9.99 3.66
C LEU A 35 -7.55 -9.05 2.47
N LEU A 36 -8.58 -8.72 1.70
CA LEU A 36 -8.46 -7.82 0.55
C LEU A 36 -8.10 -6.39 0.97
N GLU A 37 -8.70 -5.90 2.06
CA GLU A 37 -8.39 -4.57 2.62
C GLU A 37 -6.96 -4.52 3.17
N GLN A 38 -6.48 -5.60 3.81
CA GLN A 38 -5.09 -5.70 4.29
C GLN A 38 -4.08 -5.73 3.14
N GLU A 39 -4.36 -6.50 2.09
CA GLU A 39 -3.52 -6.55 0.90
C GLU A 39 -3.44 -5.16 0.24
N ALA A 40 -4.60 -4.51 0.05
CA ALA A 40 -4.68 -3.19 -0.56
C ALA A 40 -4.06 -2.07 0.31
N ALA A 41 -3.93 -2.29 1.63
CA ALA A 41 -3.32 -1.31 2.53
C ALA A 41 -1.80 -1.23 2.38
N THR A 42 -1.15 -2.25 1.80
CA THR A 42 0.30 -2.26 1.58
C THR A 42 0.59 -1.86 0.13
N PRO A 43 0.97 -0.60 -0.14
CA PRO A 43 1.31 -0.19 -1.50
C PRO A 43 2.55 -0.95 -1.97
N SER A 44 2.58 -1.33 -3.24
CA SER A 44 3.78 -1.90 -3.84
C SER A 44 4.90 -0.85 -3.88
N LEU A 45 6.16 -1.29 -4.02
CA LEU A 45 7.28 -0.36 -4.22
C LEU A 45 7.05 0.54 -5.45
N GLU A 46 6.47 -0.02 -6.51
CA GLU A 46 6.13 0.71 -7.72
C GLU A 46 5.08 1.80 -7.43
N ASP A 47 4.02 1.48 -6.66
CA ASP A 47 3.01 2.47 -6.25
C ASP A 47 3.62 3.58 -5.39
N VAL A 48 4.58 3.24 -4.54
CA VAL A 48 5.31 4.22 -3.72
C VAL A 48 6.16 5.12 -4.61
N LEU A 49 6.93 4.56 -5.55
CA LEU A 49 7.76 5.33 -6.48
C LEU A 49 6.93 6.25 -7.36
N ALA A 50 5.82 5.76 -7.93
CA ALA A 50 4.88 6.57 -8.70
C ALA A 50 4.32 7.75 -7.87
N ARG A 51 3.99 7.52 -6.60
CA ARG A 51 3.56 8.58 -5.68
C ARG A 51 4.68 9.57 -5.35
N VAL A 52 5.93 9.12 -5.28
CA VAL A 52 7.08 10.02 -5.07
C VAL A 52 7.27 10.88 -6.30
N GLU A 53 7.24 10.32 -7.52
CA GLU A 53 7.34 11.08 -8.76
C GLU A 53 6.21 12.11 -8.90
N GLU A 54 4.98 11.75 -8.55
CA GLU A 54 3.82 12.67 -8.59
C GLU A 54 3.94 13.80 -7.54
N ARG A 55 4.46 13.50 -6.35
CA ARG A 55 4.61 14.50 -5.26
C ARG A 55 5.93 15.27 -5.30
N ALA A 56 6.94 14.79 -6.02
CA ALA A 56 8.22 15.46 -6.15
C ALA A 56 8.09 16.71 -7.02
N THR A 57 7.60 17.79 -6.41
CA THR A 57 7.50 19.11 -7.05
C THR A 57 8.84 19.84 -7.07
N ALA A 58 9.80 19.43 -6.23
CA ALA A 58 11.13 20.00 -6.17
C ALA A 58 12.11 19.12 -6.93
N ARG A 59 12.67 19.63 -8.03
CA ARG A 59 13.94 19.16 -8.57
C ARG A 59 15.02 20.03 -7.96
N LEU A 60 15.80 19.45 -7.06
CA LEU A 60 16.98 20.10 -6.48
C LEU A 60 18.20 19.51 -7.16
N GLU A 61 19.02 20.37 -7.75
CA GLU A 61 20.35 19.97 -8.17
C GLU A 61 21.28 19.96 -6.95
N THR A 62 22.32 19.14 -7.00
CA THR A 62 23.33 19.08 -5.92
C THR A 62 23.91 20.47 -5.62
N GLY A 63 24.03 21.33 -6.63
CA GLY A 63 24.47 22.72 -6.48
C GLY A 63 23.55 23.56 -5.59
N ASP A 64 22.23 23.41 -5.73
CA ASP A 64 21.25 24.18 -4.93
C ASP A 64 21.37 23.87 -3.44
N VAL A 65 21.62 22.59 -3.13
CA VAL A 65 21.82 22.13 -1.75
C VAL A 65 23.12 22.68 -1.17
N LEU A 66 24.21 22.65 -1.94
CA LEU A 66 25.50 23.19 -1.52
C LEU A 66 25.43 24.71 -1.30
N ASP A 67 24.73 25.43 -2.19
CA ASP A 67 24.54 26.87 -2.08
C ASP A 67 23.69 27.26 -0.85
N GLU A 68 22.72 26.45 -0.47
CA GLU A 68 21.94 26.64 0.76
C GLU A 68 22.81 26.43 2.01
N ILE A 69 23.62 25.37 2.04
CA ILE A 69 24.55 25.07 3.13
C ILE A 69 25.55 26.22 3.31
N ASP A 70 26.12 26.72 2.22
CA ASP A 70 27.07 27.83 2.26
C ASP A 70 26.40 29.16 2.62
N ARG A 71 25.13 29.37 2.25
CA ARG A 71 24.34 30.51 2.75
C ARG A 71 24.11 30.44 4.26
N GLY A 72 23.89 29.26 4.83
CA GLY A 72 23.80 29.06 6.28
C GLY A 72 25.09 29.43 7.01
N ARG A 73 26.23 28.93 6.52
CA ARG A 73 27.56 29.21 7.10
C ARG A 73 27.98 30.68 7.06
N ARG A 74 27.50 31.45 6.07
CA ARG A 74 27.78 32.89 5.93
C ARG A 74 26.95 33.78 6.87
N ARG A 75 25.95 33.24 7.55
CA ARG A 75 25.03 33.98 8.44
C ARG A 75 25.36 33.82 9.92
N GLU A 76 26.35 33.00 10.27
CA GLU A 76 26.99 32.91 11.60
C GLU A 76 28.28 33.73 11.64
#